data_AF-A0A3P9CEL9-F1
#
_entry.id   AF-A0A3P9CEL9-F1
#
_cell.length_a   1.000
_cell.length_b   1.000
_cell.length_c   1.000
_cell.angle_alpha   90.00
_cell.angle_beta   90.00
_cell.angle_gamma   90.00
#
_symmetry.space_group_name_H-M   'P 1'
#
loop_
_entity.id
_entity.type
_entity.pdbx_description
1 polymer ?
#
loop_
_entity_poly.entity_id
_entity_poly.type
_entity_poly.pdbx_seq_one_letter_code
_entity_poly.pdbx_strand_id
1 'polypeptide(L)'
;LGLRKFFLTTNGIMSPSFSLSRGTRQDSPLSPLIFALFLEPLAIALRECKKIRGVDMGQEEHKTFLYADDILLISSNPEQAIPAISSIIDSFSVISGYTINWSKSEVMPISKLCPPVMRSSWHFKWMPEGLIYLGIKLTPGLDNIMQVNISPVIQNIRPLLQNWVKINLSLLGRINLVKMIIAPKLQYFLHMLHNLLKLYNTCVEGFVWAGKKPSFNRSKLYAAKESGGLALSKMVWYHYAFSLSIMGCD
;
A
#
# COMPACT_ATOMS: atom_id res chain seq x y z
N LEU A 1 17.44 31.27 13.72
CA LEU A 1 17.74 29.84 13.54
C LEU A 1 18.98 29.73 12.68
N GLY A 2 20.15 29.43 13.26
CA GLY A 2 21.41 29.39 12.51
C GLY A 2 21.38 28.35 11.39
N LEU A 3 21.84 28.75 10.20
CA LEU A 3 21.95 27.88 9.03
C LEU A 3 22.87 26.71 9.38
N ARG A 4 22.28 25.51 9.52
CA ARG A 4 23.03 24.28 9.76
C ARG A 4 23.79 23.91 8.49
N LYS A 5 25.05 23.52 8.67
CA LYS A 5 25.97 23.07 7.61
C LYS A 5 25.79 21.57 7.39
N PHE A 6 25.67 21.18 6.13
CA PHE A 6 25.52 19.80 5.69
C PHE A 6 26.73 19.37 4.86
N PHE A 7 27.02 18.07 4.86
CA PHE A 7 28.11 17.46 4.14
C PHE A 7 27.55 16.25 3.38
N LEU A 8 28.03 16.02 2.16
CA LEU A 8 27.78 14.79 1.42
C LEU A 8 28.96 13.85 1.61
N THR A 9 28.69 12.59 1.92
CA THR A 9 29.74 11.55 1.97
C THR A 9 29.51 10.58 0.83
N THR A 10 30.46 10.53 -0.11
CA THR A 10 30.44 9.58 -1.23
C THR A 10 31.72 8.77 -1.18
N ASN A 11 31.61 7.44 -1.07
CA ASN A 11 32.75 6.51 -1.00
C ASN A 11 33.79 6.89 0.09
N GLY A 12 33.33 7.39 1.24
CA GLY A 12 34.19 7.79 2.36
C GLY A 12 34.83 9.18 2.24
N ILE A 13 34.60 9.90 1.13
CA ILE A 13 35.07 11.28 0.93
C ILE A 13 33.95 12.25 1.31
N MET A 14 34.24 13.20 2.19
CA MET A 14 33.30 14.27 2.58
C MET A 14 33.44 15.49 1.67
N SER A 15 32.29 16.02 1.22
CA SER A 15 32.23 17.29 0.50
C SER A 15 32.52 18.49 1.42
N PRO A 16 32.79 19.67 0.86
CA PRO A 16 32.68 20.93 1.61
C PRO A 16 31.28 21.12 2.20
N SER A 17 31.19 21.89 3.29
CA SER A 17 29.90 22.20 3.90
C SER A 17 29.04 23.09 3.01
N PHE A 18 27.76 22.77 2.86
CA PHE A 18 26.76 23.64 2.23
C PHE A 18 25.54 23.82 3.14
N SER A 19 24.74 24.84 2.88
CA SER A 19 23.50 25.08 3.62
C SER A 19 22.31 24.55 2.82
N LEU A 20 21.42 23.81 3.48
CA LEU A 20 20.13 23.43 2.87
C LEU A 20 19.15 24.60 3.01
N SER A 21 18.65 25.08 1.87
CA SER A 21 17.64 26.13 1.79
C SER A 21 16.21 25.57 1.76
N ARG A 22 16.03 24.31 1.34
CA ARG A 22 14.72 23.64 1.17
C ARG A 22 14.80 22.20 1.64
N GLY A 23 13.67 21.69 2.17
CA GLY A 23 13.51 20.30 2.60
C GLY A 23 13.47 20.11 4.11
N THR A 24 12.98 18.96 4.54
CA THR A 24 12.86 18.54 5.93
C THR A 24 13.81 17.38 6.23
N ARG A 25 14.26 17.24 7.48
CA ARG A 25 15.16 16.14 7.88
C ARG A 25 14.43 14.79 7.81
N GLN A 26 15.02 13.78 7.17
CA GLN A 26 14.40 12.46 6.97
C GLN A 26 14.20 11.61 8.25
N ASP A 27 14.73 12.03 9.39
CA ASP A 27 14.57 11.33 10.69
C ASP A 27 13.98 12.23 11.79
N SER A 28 13.36 13.35 11.42
CA SER A 28 12.71 14.21 12.40
C SER A 28 11.24 13.83 12.57
N PRO A 29 10.76 13.62 13.81
CA PRO A 29 9.36 13.24 14.06
C PRO A 29 8.36 14.32 13.59
N LEU A 30 8.81 15.57 13.43
CA LEU A 30 7.98 16.68 12.95
C LEU A 30 7.90 16.77 11.42
N SER A 31 8.87 16.18 10.70
CA SER A 31 8.93 16.30 9.24
C SER A 31 7.68 15.78 8.53
N PRO A 32 7.10 14.62 8.88
CA PRO A 32 5.89 14.13 8.23
C PRO A 32 4.69 15.06 8.40
N LEU A 33 4.51 15.63 9.60
CA LEU A 33 3.41 16.56 9.87
C LEU A 33 3.56 17.85 9.08
N ILE A 34 4.77 18.42 9.05
CA ILE A 34 5.06 19.61 8.24
C ILE A 34 4.79 19.31 6.77
N PHE A 35 5.25 18.17 6.27
CA PHE A 35 5.00 17.75 4.90
C PHE A 35 3.51 17.65 4.56
N ALA A 36 2.70 17.05 5.45
CA ALA A 36 1.25 16.98 5.29
C ALA A 36 0.60 18.38 5.24
N LEU A 37 0.99 19.28 6.15
CA LEU A 37 0.50 20.67 6.17
C LEU A 37 0.86 21.44 4.89
N PHE A 38 2.03 21.19 4.31
CA PHE A 38 2.45 21.81 3.06
C PHE A 38 1.67 21.29 1.84
N LEU A 39 1.24 20.03 1.85
CA LEU A 39 0.40 19.46 0.79
C LEU A 39 -1.09 19.79 0.91
N GLU A 40 -1.55 20.16 2.11
CA GLU A 40 -2.98 20.41 2.35
C GLU A 40 -3.60 21.46 1.40
N PRO A 41 -2.95 22.59 1.07
CA PRO A 41 -3.49 23.53 0.08
C PRO A 41 -3.72 22.91 -1.30
N LEU A 42 -2.84 22.02 -1.75
CA LEU A 42 -3.01 21.28 -3.00
C LEU A 42 -4.22 20.34 -2.88
N ALA A 43 -4.33 19.62 -1.77
CA ALA A 43 -5.43 18.70 -1.52
C ALA A 43 -6.79 19.43 -1.52
N ILE A 44 -6.88 20.59 -0.85
CA ILE A 44 -8.08 21.45 -0.86
C ILE A 44 -8.40 21.91 -2.29
N ALA A 45 -7.41 22.42 -3.02
CA ALA A 45 -7.62 22.89 -4.40
C ALA A 45 -8.17 21.80 -5.32
N LEU A 46 -7.69 20.56 -5.16
CA LEU A 46 -8.17 19.41 -5.94
C LEU A 46 -9.59 18.98 -5.54
N ARG A 47 -9.93 18.98 -4.24
CA ARG A 47 -11.27 18.61 -3.74
C ARG A 47 -12.35 19.62 -4.13
N GLU A 48 -12.05 20.91 -4.00
CA GLU A 48 -12.97 22.03 -4.28
C GLU A 48 -13.14 22.32 -5.79
N CYS A 49 -12.26 21.79 -6.64
CA CYS A 49 -12.33 22.05 -8.08
C CYS A 49 -13.57 21.37 -8.69
N LYS A 50 -14.58 22.19 -9.03
CA LYS A 50 -15.84 21.73 -9.67
C LYS A 50 -15.63 21.06 -11.04
N LYS A 51 -14.50 21.31 -11.71
CA LYS A 51 -14.15 20.66 -12.98
C LYS A 51 -13.73 19.19 -12.79
N ILE A 52 -13.31 18.82 -11.58
CA ILE A 52 -12.94 17.46 -11.22
C ILE A 52 -14.16 16.82 -10.55
N ARG A 53 -14.83 15.92 -11.26
CA ARG A 53 -15.87 15.06 -10.69
C ARG A 53 -15.25 13.73 -10.31
N GLY A 54 -15.45 13.34 -9.06
CA GLY A 54 -14.98 12.11 -8.46
C GLY A 54 -15.91 10.94 -8.74
N VAL A 55 -15.93 10.01 -7.79
CA VAL A 55 -16.84 8.87 -7.75
C VAL A 55 -17.64 8.95 -6.45
N ASP A 56 -18.96 8.83 -6.57
CA ASP A 56 -19.86 8.82 -5.42
C ASP A 56 -19.78 7.45 -4.73
N MET A 57 -19.50 7.46 -3.43
CA MET A 57 -19.59 6.27 -2.58
C MET A 57 -20.43 6.62 -1.35
N GLY A 58 -21.63 6.04 -1.26
CA GLY A 58 -22.59 6.42 -0.23
C GLY A 58 -23.14 7.83 -0.47
N GLN A 59 -22.95 8.73 0.50
CA GLN A 59 -23.39 10.12 0.43
C GLN A 59 -22.28 11.11 0.07
N GLU A 60 -21.04 10.63 -0.10
CA GLU A 60 -19.87 11.47 -0.33
C GLU A 60 -19.24 11.23 -1.72
N GLU A 61 -18.74 12.31 -2.32
CA GLU A 61 -17.98 12.28 -3.57
C GLU A 61 -16.49 12.16 -3.26
N HIS A 62 -15.85 11.08 -3.70
CA HIS A 62 -14.42 10.85 -3.48
C HIS A 62 -13.60 11.20 -4.74
N LYS A 63 -12.65 12.12 -4.58
CA LYS A 63 -11.79 12.63 -5.67
C LYS A 63 -10.31 12.34 -5.48
N THR A 64 -9.83 12.49 -4.24
CA THR A 64 -8.39 12.57 -3.94
C THR A 64 -8.02 11.72 -2.74
N PHE A 65 -6.96 10.93 -2.88
CA PHE A 65 -6.36 10.16 -1.79
C PHE A 65 -4.88 10.51 -1.73
N LEU A 66 -4.42 11.02 -0.60
CA LEU A 66 -3.04 11.45 -0.40
C LEU A 66 -2.41 10.60 0.69
N TYR A 67 -1.26 10.01 0.38
CA TYR A 67 -0.45 9.31 1.36
C TYR A 67 1.01 9.71 1.17
N ALA A 68 1.51 10.56 2.08
CA ALA A 68 2.80 11.22 1.88
C ALA A 68 2.88 11.86 0.47
N ASP A 69 3.91 11.54 -0.31
CA ASP A 69 4.13 12.04 -1.66
C ASP A 69 3.30 11.33 -2.75
N ASP A 70 2.64 10.21 -2.42
CA ASP A 70 1.77 9.48 -3.35
C ASP A 70 0.36 10.09 -3.38
N ILE A 71 0.02 10.71 -4.52
CA ILE A 71 -1.31 11.29 -4.78
C ILE A 71 -2.05 10.40 -5.78
N LEU A 72 -3.19 9.86 -5.36
CA LEU A 72 -4.13 9.13 -6.21
C LEU A 72 -5.38 9.99 -6.45
N LEU A 73 -5.71 10.19 -7.71
CA LEU A 73 -6.89 10.94 -8.15
C LEU A 73 -7.83 10.01 -8.89
N ILE A 74 -9.12 10.11 -8.59
CA ILE A 74 -10.18 9.38 -9.28
C ILE A 74 -11.13 10.40 -9.90
N SER A 75 -11.45 10.21 -11.17
CA SER A 75 -12.40 11.08 -11.85
C SER A 75 -13.28 10.35 -12.86
N SER A 76 -14.55 10.76 -12.91
CA SER A 76 -15.55 10.30 -13.88
C SER A 76 -15.56 11.12 -15.18
N ASN A 77 -14.88 12.28 -15.22
CA ASN A 77 -14.87 13.20 -16.37
C ASN A 77 -13.43 13.61 -16.80
N PRO A 78 -12.60 12.65 -17.27
CA PRO A 78 -11.17 12.87 -17.53
C PRO A 78 -10.87 14.02 -18.50
N GLU A 79 -11.74 14.28 -19.48
CA GLU A 79 -11.58 15.36 -20.46
C GLU A 79 -11.46 16.75 -19.84
N GLN A 80 -12.22 17.00 -18.76
CA GLN A 80 -12.19 18.29 -18.05
C GLN A 80 -11.30 18.21 -16.81
N ALA A 81 -11.26 17.05 -16.16
CA ALA A 81 -10.51 16.87 -14.93
C ALA A 81 -8.99 16.93 -15.16
N ILE A 82 -8.45 16.25 -16.18
CA ILE A 82 -7.00 16.19 -16.39
C ILE A 82 -6.38 17.57 -16.65
N PRO A 83 -6.92 18.42 -17.55
CA PRO A 83 -6.41 19.78 -17.72
C PRO A 83 -6.53 20.63 -16.46
N ALA A 84 -7.61 20.47 -15.69
CA ALA A 84 -7.79 21.19 -14.42
C ALA A 84 -6.76 20.74 -13.36
N ILE A 85 -6.52 19.43 -13.25
CA ILE A 85 -5.52 18.83 -12.38
C ILE A 85 -4.13 19.38 -12.73
N SER A 86 -3.73 19.33 -14.00
CA SER A 86 -2.45 19.88 -14.46
C SER A 86 -2.30 21.37 -14.10
N SER A 87 -3.33 22.18 -14.36
CA SER A 87 -3.29 23.61 -14.03
C SER A 87 -3.14 23.89 -12.53
N ILE A 88 -3.83 23.12 -11.68
CA ILE A 88 -3.72 23.23 -10.22
C ILE A 88 -2.30 22.84 -9.77
N ILE A 89 -1.77 21.74 -10.31
CA ILE A 89 -0.42 21.25 -10.01
C ILE A 89 0.63 22.27 -10.43
N ASP A 90 0.52 22.84 -11.62
CA ASP A 90 1.49 23.83 -12.13
C ASP A 90 1.47 25.08 -11.26
N SER A 91 0.28 25.55 -10.87
CA SER A 91 0.12 26.68 -9.96
C SER A 91 0.73 26.39 -8.58
N PHE A 92 0.47 25.19 -8.04
CA PHE A 92 1.05 24.76 -6.77
C PHE A 92 2.57 24.60 -6.86
N SER A 93 3.09 24.10 -7.98
CA SER A 93 4.53 23.94 -8.24
C SER A 93 5.27 25.28 -8.23
N VAL A 94 4.68 26.32 -8.84
CA VAL A 94 5.25 27.68 -8.81
C VAL A 94 5.32 28.24 -7.39
N ILE A 95 4.30 28.01 -6.57
CA ILE A 95 4.21 28.56 -5.20
C ILE A 95 5.09 27.79 -4.21
N SER A 96 5.02 26.46 -4.25
CA SER A 96 5.64 25.58 -3.27
C SER A 96 7.05 25.13 -3.64
N GLY A 97 7.40 25.19 -4.93
CA GLY A 97 8.62 24.61 -5.49
C GLY A 97 8.58 23.08 -5.62
N TYR A 98 7.44 22.43 -5.41
CA TYR A 98 7.26 20.99 -5.65
C TYR A 98 7.03 20.70 -7.12
N THR A 99 7.79 19.77 -7.69
CA THR A 99 7.60 19.34 -9.07
C THR A 99 7.06 17.91 -9.11
N ILE A 100 6.03 17.66 -9.92
CA ILE A 100 5.54 16.31 -10.17
C ILE A 100 6.52 15.54 -11.04
N ASN A 101 6.72 14.27 -10.69
CA ASN A 101 7.43 13.33 -11.53
C ASN A 101 6.48 12.69 -12.56
N TRP A 102 6.28 13.38 -13.69
CA TRP A 102 5.42 12.89 -14.77
C TRP A 102 5.84 11.53 -15.32
N SER A 103 7.15 11.23 -15.32
CA SER A 103 7.66 9.93 -15.80
C SER A 103 7.21 8.74 -14.95
N LYS A 104 6.88 8.98 -13.67
CA LYS A 104 6.33 7.98 -12.74
C LYS A 104 4.82 8.08 -12.59
N SER A 105 4.19 9.10 -13.18
CA SER A 105 2.75 9.33 -13.04
C SER A 105 1.99 8.45 -14.02
N GLU A 106 1.11 7.60 -13.50
CA GLU A 106 0.39 6.60 -14.28
C GLU A 106 -1.12 6.88 -14.28
N VAL A 107 -1.81 6.46 -15.34
CA VAL A 107 -3.27 6.55 -15.46
C VAL A 107 -3.85 5.22 -15.93
N MET A 108 -4.92 4.78 -15.28
CA MET A 108 -5.60 3.52 -15.57
C MET A 108 -7.11 3.79 -15.75
N PRO A 109 -7.76 3.20 -16.77
CA PRO A 109 -9.21 3.21 -16.88
C PRO A 109 -9.84 2.19 -15.91
N ILE A 110 -10.93 2.55 -15.25
CA ILE A 110 -11.68 1.63 -14.37
C ILE A 110 -12.86 0.98 -15.11
N SER A 111 -13.65 1.75 -15.88
CA SER A 111 -14.89 1.25 -16.51
C SER A 111 -14.81 1.16 -18.03
N LYS A 112 -14.77 2.31 -18.72
CA LYS A 112 -14.73 2.39 -20.18
C LYS A 112 -13.31 2.64 -20.65
N LEU A 113 -12.93 1.98 -21.75
CA LEU A 113 -11.69 2.27 -22.46
C LEU A 113 -11.70 3.73 -22.94
N CYS A 114 -10.69 4.48 -22.52
CA CYS A 114 -10.51 5.85 -22.95
C CYS A 114 -10.00 5.90 -24.41
N PRO A 115 -10.70 6.59 -25.34
CA PRO A 115 -10.26 6.77 -26.72
C PRO A 115 -8.80 7.25 -26.82
N PRO A 116 -7.99 6.69 -27.75
CA PRO A 116 -6.59 7.11 -27.93
C PRO A 116 -6.39 8.60 -28.16
N VAL A 117 -7.34 9.24 -28.86
CA VAL A 117 -7.32 10.67 -29.19
C VAL A 117 -7.34 11.55 -27.94
N MET A 118 -8.02 11.11 -26.88
CA MET A 118 -8.10 11.86 -25.63
C MET A 118 -6.78 11.79 -24.85
N ARG A 119 -6.08 10.65 -24.98
CA ARG A 119 -4.87 10.32 -24.22
C ARG A 119 -3.60 10.95 -24.77
N SER A 120 -3.59 11.33 -26.05
CA SER A 120 -2.40 11.91 -26.70
C SER A 120 -1.94 13.23 -26.07
N SER A 121 -2.85 13.93 -25.38
CA SER A 121 -2.58 15.20 -24.69
C SER A 121 -2.07 15.03 -23.26
N TRP A 122 -2.05 13.81 -22.71
CA TRP A 122 -1.77 13.57 -21.30
C TRP A 122 -0.28 13.35 -21.04
N HIS A 123 0.24 13.89 -19.93
CA HIS A 123 1.60 13.63 -19.45
C HIS A 123 1.74 12.29 -18.71
N PHE A 124 0.63 11.59 -18.47
CA PHE A 124 0.59 10.34 -17.72
C PHE A 124 0.93 9.13 -18.60
N LYS A 125 1.63 8.17 -18.02
CA LYS A 125 1.82 6.85 -18.63
C LYS A 125 0.50 6.07 -18.62
N TRP A 126 0.06 5.64 -19.79
CA TRP A 126 -1.16 4.84 -19.94
C TRP A 126 -0.95 3.40 -19.48
N MET A 127 -1.68 2.97 -18.45
CA MET A 127 -1.56 1.67 -17.79
C MET A 127 -2.91 0.94 -17.78
N PRO A 128 -3.34 0.35 -18.91
CA PRO A 128 -4.67 -0.26 -19.02
C PRO A 128 -4.83 -1.56 -18.22
N GLU A 129 -3.73 -2.21 -17.84
CA GLU A 129 -3.74 -3.50 -17.13
C GLU A 129 -3.75 -3.36 -15.59
N GLY A 130 -3.46 -2.17 -15.08
CA GLY A 130 -3.32 -1.94 -13.65
C GLY A 130 -2.27 -0.90 -13.29
N LEU A 131 -2.45 -0.27 -12.14
CA LEU A 131 -1.47 0.60 -11.50
C LEU A 131 -1.18 0.11 -10.07
N ILE A 132 -0.02 0.45 -9.52
CA ILE A 132 0.34 0.08 -8.14
C ILE A 132 0.17 1.31 -7.25
N TYR A 133 -0.63 1.18 -6.19
CA TYR A 133 -0.80 2.20 -5.17
C TYR A 133 -0.60 1.57 -3.78
N LEU A 134 0.31 2.13 -2.99
CA LEU A 134 0.68 1.62 -1.65
C LEU A 134 0.98 0.10 -1.64
N GLY A 135 1.61 -0.41 -2.69
CA GLY A 135 1.94 -1.83 -2.81
C GLY A 135 0.77 -2.76 -3.19
N ILE A 136 -0.42 -2.22 -3.43
CA ILE A 136 -1.56 -2.94 -4.00
C ILE A 136 -1.66 -2.59 -5.50
N LYS A 137 -1.63 -3.62 -6.35
CA LYS A 137 -1.96 -3.49 -7.77
C LYS A 137 -3.47 -3.37 -7.94
N LEU A 138 -3.92 -2.16 -8.27
CA LEU A 138 -5.27 -1.88 -8.71
C LEU A 138 -5.43 -2.37 -10.14
N THR A 139 -6.52 -3.07 -10.42
CA THR A 139 -6.88 -3.57 -11.75
C THR A 139 -8.18 -2.88 -12.20
N PRO A 140 -8.41 -2.73 -13.52
CA PRO A 140 -9.67 -2.14 -14.02
C PRO A 140 -10.91 -2.87 -13.50
N GLY A 141 -10.86 -4.21 -13.48
CA GLY A 141 -11.90 -5.06 -12.91
C GLY A 141 -11.57 -5.53 -11.50
N LEU A 142 -12.60 -5.87 -10.73
CA LEU A 142 -12.46 -6.35 -9.35
C LEU A 142 -12.25 -7.87 -9.25
N ASP A 143 -12.61 -8.64 -10.28
CA ASP A 143 -12.68 -10.11 -10.22
C ASP A 143 -11.35 -10.77 -9.81
N ASN A 144 -10.23 -10.20 -10.28
CA ASN A 144 -8.90 -10.78 -10.10
C ASN A 144 -7.99 -9.98 -9.17
N ILE A 145 -8.47 -8.87 -8.57
CA ILE A 145 -7.63 -7.98 -7.73
C ILE A 145 -6.95 -8.76 -6.60
N MET A 146 -7.68 -9.73 -6.04
CA MET A 146 -7.23 -10.61 -4.98
C MET A 146 -6.05 -11.50 -5.40
N GLN A 147 -6.23 -12.23 -6.50
CA GLN A 147 -5.24 -13.18 -6.98
C GLN A 147 -3.96 -12.47 -7.41
N VAL A 148 -4.08 -11.34 -8.09
CA VAL A 148 -2.97 -10.52 -8.57
C VAL A 148 -2.08 -10.04 -7.42
N ASN A 149 -2.68 -9.66 -6.29
CA ASN A 149 -1.95 -9.12 -5.14
C ASN A 149 -1.41 -10.20 -4.19
N ILE A 150 -2.17 -11.27 -3.92
CA ILE A 150 -1.77 -12.29 -2.95
C ILE A 150 -0.81 -13.34 -3.54
N SER A 151 -0.93 -13.69 -4.82
CA SER A 151 -0.09 -14.73 -5.42
C SER A 151 1.41 -14.44 -5.30
N PRO A 152 1.91 -13.21 -5.59
CA PRO A 152 3.31 -12.85 -5.38
C PRO A 152 3.74 -12.96 -3.91
N VAL A 153 2.88 -12.57 -2.97
CA VAL A 153 3.16 -12.67 -1.53
C VAL A 153 3.34 -14.14 -1.12
N ILE A 154 2.47 -15.02 -1.58
CA ILE A 154 2.59 -16.47 -1.32
C ILE A 154 3.84 -17.05 -1.99
N GLN A 155 4.17 -16.62 -3.22
CA GLN A 155 5.39 -17.02 -3.91
C GLN A 155 6.65 -16.58 -3.15
N ASN A 156 6.63 -15.44 -2.46
CA ASN A 156 7.71 -14.98 -1.59
C ASN A 156 7.76 -15.72 -0.24
N ILE A 157 6.61 -16.14 0.30
CA ILE A 157 6.55 -16.89 1.56
C ILE A 157 7.10 -18.32 1.42
N ARG A 158 6.83 -19.00 0.29
CA ARG A 158 7.29 -20.38 0.06
C ARG A 158 8.82 -20.58 0.24
N PRO A 159 9.71 -19.82 -0.43
CA PRO A 159 11.15 -20.00 -0.28
C PRO A 159 11.63 -19.62 1.13
N LEU A 160 10.99 -18.63 1.78
CA LEU A 160 11.26 -18.31 3.18
C LEU A 160 10.99 -19.53 4.06
N LEU A 161 9.80 -20.14 3.94
CA LEU A 161 9.45 -21.34 4.69
C LEU A 161 10.42 -22.50 4.40
N GLN A 162 10.82 -22.72 3.14
CA GLN A 162 11.79 -23.74 2.77
C GLN A 162 13.15 -23.54 3.45
N ASN A 163 13.62 -22.30 3.57
CA ASN A 163 14.86 -22.02 4.30
C ASN A 163 14.74 -22.34 5.79
N TRP A 164 13.59 -22.05 6.40
CA TRP A 164 13.35 -22.37 7.81
C TRP A 164 13.15 -23.86 8.10
N VAL A 165 12.69 -24.64 7.12
CA VAL A 165 12.63 -26.12 7.25
C VAL A 165 14.02 -26.72 7.47
N LYS A 166 15.08 -26.13 6.87
CA LYS A 166 16.47 -26.61 7.00
C LYS A 166 17.00 -26.55 8.44
N ILE A 167 16.42 -25.71 9.29
CA ILE A 167 16.86 -25.47 10.67
C ILE A 167 16.23 -26.48 11.65
N ASN A 168 15.43 -27.44 11.16
CA ASN A 168 14.80 -28.53 11.91
C ASN A 168 14.11 -28.07 13.22
N LEU A 169 13.27 -27.05 13.11
CA LEU A 169 12.60 -26.43 14.25
C LEU A 169 11.55 -27.35 14.89
N SER A 170 11.41 -27.23 16.22
CA SER A 170 10.31 -27.87 16.96
C SER A 170 8.93 -27.38 16.46
N LEU A 171 7.86 -28.09 16.80
CA LEU A 171 6.50 -27.68 16.45
C LEU A 171 6.19 -26.26 16.98
N LEU A 172 6.54 -25.98 18.24
CA LEU A 172 6.37 -24.66 18.84
C LEU A 172 7.23 -23.60 18.14
N GLY A 173 8.47 -23.93 17.78
CA GLY A 173 9.35 -23.04 17.02
C GLY A 173 8.75 -22.65 15.67
N ARG A 174 8.20 -23.62 14.94
CA ARG A 174 7.51 -23.37 13.66
C ARG A 174 6.26 -22.52 13.82
N ILE A 175 5.47 -22.77 14.86
CA ILE A 175 4.27 -21.96 15.17
C ILE A 175 4.66 -20.51 15.48
N ASN A 176 5.67 -20.29 16.34
CA ASN A 176 6.12 -18.94 16.67
C ASN A 176 6.70 -18.22 15.45
N LEU A 177 7.42 -18.93 14.58
CA LEU A 177 7.95 -18.38 13.34
C LEU A 177 6.82 -17.89 12.42
N VAL A 178 5.77 -18.69 12.26
CA VAL A 178 4.60 -18.28 11.48
C VAL A 178 4.02 -16.98 12.03
N LYS A 179 3.89 -16.86 13.36
CA LYS A 179 3.35 -15.65 14.01
C LYS A 179 4.25 -14.43 13.83
N MET A 180 5.56 -14.59 13.94
CA MET A 180 6.50 -13.47 13.95
C MET A 180 6.90 -12.99 12.55
N ILE A 181 6.98 -13.89 11.57
CA ILE A 181 7.54 -13.58 10.25
C ILE A 181 6.49 -13.64 9.16
N ILE A 182 5.66 -14.69 9.15
CA ILE A 182 4.76 -14.95 8.02
C ILE A 182 3.45 -14.17 8.17
N ALA A 183 2.88 -14.17 9.37
CA ALA A 183 1.62 -13.50 9.65
C ALA A 183 1.64 -11.99 9.35
N PRO A 184 2.65 -11.21 9.79
CA PRO A 184 2.70 -9.77 9.53
C PRO A 184 2.77 -9.44 8.03
N LYS A 185 3.41 -10.28 7.22
CA LYS A 185 3.51 -10.09 5.76
C LYS A 185 2.16 -10.14 5.03
N LEU A 186 1.15 -10.77 5.63
CA LEU A 186 -0.19 -10.89 5.05
C LEU A 186 -1.18 -9.95 5.70
N GLN A 187 -0.88 -9.46 6.90
CA GLN A 187 -1.78 -8.60 7.67
C GLN A 187 -2.18 -7.34 6.88
N TYR A 188 -1.21 -6.69 6.22
CA TYR A 188 -1.47 -5.53 5.36
C TYR A 188 -2.48 -5.85 4.25
N PHE A 189 -2.28 -6.94 3.52
CA PHE A 189 -3.16 -7.32 2.42
C PHE A 189 -4.55 -7.76 2.91
N LEU A 190 -4.65 -8.43 4.07
CA LEU A 190 -5.94 -8.85 4.64
C LEU A 190 -6.78 -7.68 5.16
N HIS A 191 -6.13 -6.56 5.51
CA HIS A 191 -6.80 -5.32 5.84
C HIS A 191 -7.33 -4.63 4.58
N MET A 192 -6.54 -4.59 3.51
CA MET A 192 -6.91 -3.90 2.26
C MET A 192 -7.87 -4.70 1.37
N LEU A 193 -7.84 -6.03 1.44
CA LEU A 193 -8.45 -6.92 0.46
C LEU A 193 -9.26 -8.05 1.12
N HIS A 194 -10.44 -8.36 0.58
CA HIS A 194 -11.39 -9.31 1.16
C HIS A 194 -11.23 -10.76 0.64
N ASN A 195 -11.53 -11.77 1.45
CA ASN A 195 -11.75 -13.17 1.03
C ASN A 195 -10.56 -14.06 0.57
N LEU A 196 -9.32 -13.86 1.03
CA LEU A 196 -8.22 -14.80 0.72
C LEU A 196 -7.58 -15.49 1.94
N LEU A 197 -8.02 -16.73 2.19
CA LEU A 197 -7.63 -17.47 3.38
C LEU A 197 -7.20 -18.92 3.10
N LYS A 198 -7.70 -19.54 2.03
CA LYS A 198 -7.49 -20.97 1.77
C LYS A 198 -6.03 -21.29 1.40
N LEU A 199 -5.45 -20.54 0.46
CA LEU A 199 -4.10 -20.80 -0.06
C LEU A 199 -3.01 -20.60 0.99
N TYR A 200 -3.19 -19.60 1.86
CA TYR A 200 -2.33 -19.35 3.02
C TYR A 200 -2.38 -20.51 4.01
N ASN A 201 -3.59 -20.91 4.42
CA ASN A 201 -3.77 -21.96 5.43
C ASN A 201 -3.08 -23.26 4.99
N THR A 202 -3.18 -23.62 3.70
CA THR A 202 -2.49 -24.81 3.16
C THR A 202 -0.97 -24.69 3.27
N CYS A 203 -0.39 -23.54 2.91
CA CYS A 203 1.07 -23.36 2.98
C CYS A 203 1.60 -23.40 4.42
N VAL A 204 0.89 -22.76 5.34
CA VAL A 204 1.26 -22.71 6.75
C VAL A 204 1.08 -24.07 7.43
N GLU A 205 -0.04 -24.76 7.20
CA GLU A 205 -0.25 -26.10 7.75
C GLU A 205 0.84 -27.07 7.25
N GLY A 206 1.18 -27.02 5.95
CA GLY A 206 2.26 -27.83 5.39
C GLY A 206 3.60 -27.61 6.09
N PHE A 207 3.93 -26.35 6.41
CA PHE A 207 5.14 -26.00 7.17
C PHE A 207 5.08 -26.45 8.64
N VAL A 208 3.99 -26.12 9.34
CA VAL A 208 3.78 -26.47 10.76
C VAL A 208 3.84 -27.97 10.99
N TRP A 209 3.38 -28.77 10.03
CA TRP A 209 3.44 -30.24 10.11
C TRP A 209 4.66 -30.85 9.41
N ALA A 210 5.53 -30.06 8.77
CA ALA A 210 6.68 -30.53 7.98
C ALA A 210 6.28 -31.62 6.97
N GLY A 211 5.17 -31.39 6.26
CA GLY A 211 4.60 -32.35 5.30
C GLY A 211 4.01 -33.62 5.91
N LYS A 212 4.03 -33.79 7.24
CA LYS A 212 3.41 -34.93 7.92
C LYS A 212 1.90 -34.71 8.09
N LYS A 213 1.15 -35.79 8.33
CA LYS A 213 -0.26 -35.69 8.71
C LYS A 213 -0.41 -34.97 10.06
N PRO A 214 -1.44 -34.13 10.24
CA PRO A 214 -1.71 -33.47 11.51
C PRO A 214 -1.82 -34.48 12.66
N SER A 215 -1.02 -34.27 13.71
CA SER A 215 -0.97 -35.21 14.85
C SER A 215 -2.13 -35.02 15.84
N PHE A 216 -2.86 -33.91 15.75
CA PHE A 216 -4.02 -33.61 16.59
C PHE A 216 -5.02 -32.72 15.84
N ASN A 217 -6.21 -32.57 16.42
CA ASN A 217 -7.29 -31.77 15.83
C ASN A 217 -6.86 -30.31 15.61
N ARG A 218 -7.15 -29.78 14.41
CA ARG A 218 -6.94 -28.36 14.03
C ARG A 218 -7.50 -27.39 15.08
N SER A 219 -8.60 -27.71 15.74
CA SER A 219 -9.16 -26.84 16.79
C SER A 219 -8.16 -26.57 17.92
N LYS A 220 -7.36 -27.55 18.35
CA LYS A 220 -6.30 -27.36 19.36
C LYS A 220 -5.13 -26.53 18.83
N LEU A 221 -4.85 -26.58 17.53
CA LEU A 221 -3.79 -25.79 16.91
C LEU A 221 -4.05 -24.28 17.01
N TYR A 222 -5.30 -23.89 16.78
CA TYR A 222 -5.73 -22.48 16.79
C TYR A 222 -6.23 -21.99 18.15
N ALA A 223 -6.69 -22.88 19.03
CA ALA A 223 -7.18 -22.51 20.36
C ALA A 223 -6.13 -21.77 21.20
N ALA A 224 -6.62 -20.92 22.10
CA ALA A 224 -5.80 -20.13 23.01
C ALA A 224 -4.96 -21.04 23.94
N LYS A 225 -3.81 -20.54 24.42
CA LYS A 225 -2.91 -21.33 25.27
C LYS A 225 -3.56 -21.67 26.61
N GLU A 226 -4.38 -20.76 27.11
CA GLU A 226 -5.17 -20.84 28.33
C GLU A 226 -6.18 -21.99 28.26
N SER A 227 -6.69 -22.29 27.06
CA SER A 227 -7.58 -23.43 26.79
C SER A 227 -6.83 -24.72 26.40
N GLY A 228 -5.51 -24.77 26.61
CA GLY A 228 -4.67 -25.93 26.25
C GLY A 228 -4.36 -26.05 24.75
N GLY A 229 -4.51 -24.97 23.99
CA GLY A 229 -4.15 -24.89 22.56
C GLY A 229 -2.75 -24.35 22.30
N LEU A 230 -2.41 -24.18 21.01
CA LEU A 230 -1.10 -23.66 20.56
C LEU A 230 -1.15 -22.23 20.01
N ALA A 231 -2.34 -21.65 19.97
CA ALA A 231 -2.64 -20.28 19.57
C ALA A 231 -2.09 -19.89 18.19
N LEU A 232 -2.01 -20.81 17.23
CA LEU A 232 -1.59 -20.48 15.86
C LEU A 232 -2.51 -19.40 15.27
N SER A 233 -1.95 -18.43 14.56
CA SER A 233 -2.73 -17.36 13.94
C SER A 233 -3.66 -17.91 12.85
N LYS A 234 -4.97 -17.76 13.04
CA LYS A 234 -5.97 -18.09 12.02
C LYS A 234 -6.33 -16.83 11.25
N MET A 235 -5.82 -16.69 10.01
CA MET A 235 -5.99 -15.47 9.22
C MET A 235 -7.44 -15.06 8.98
N VAL A 236 -8.36 -16.02 8.99
CA VAL A 236 -9.80 -15.76 8.86
C VAL A 236 -10.28 -14.80 9.95
N TRP A 237 -9.74 -14.96 11.16
CA TRP A 237 -10.16 -14.19 12.32
C TRP A 237 -9.58 -12.78 12.27
N TYR A 238 -8.35 -12.62 11.76
CA TYR A 238 -7.78 -11.31 11.48
C TYR A 238 -8.59 -10.58 10.42
N HIS A 239 -8.98 -11.26 9.35
CA HIS A 239 -9.83 -10.67 8.32
C HIS A 239 -11.16 -10.18 8.90
N TYR A 240 -11.88 -11.01 9.67
CA TYR A 240 -13.11 -10.58 10.33
C TYR A 240 -12.89 -9.43 11.31
N ALA A 241 -11.81 -9.45 12.11
CA ALA A 241 -11.50 -8.35 13.02
C ALA A 241 -11.29 -7.03 12.25
N PHE A 242 -10.59 -7.05 11.12
CA PHE A 242 -10.41 -5.86 10.29
C PHE A 242 -11.71 -5.41 9.63
N SER A 243 -12.50 -6.33 9.08
CA SER A 243 -13.80 -5.98 8.49
C SER A 243 -14.76 -5.36 9.50
N LEU A 244 -14.78 -5.85 10.75
CA LEU A 244 -15.58 -5.27 11.83
C LEU A 244 -15.08 -3.88 12.24
N SER A 245 -13.77 -3.64 12.25
CA SER A 245 -13.22 -2.31 12.56
C SER A 245 -13.62 -1.25 11.53
N ILE A 246 -13.83 -1.66 10.27
CA ILE A 246 -14.26 -0.75 9.21
C ILE A 246 -15.75 -0.41 9.36
N MET A 247 -16.60 -1.38 9.71
CA MET A 247 -18.05 -1.15 9.90
C MET A 247 -18.40 -0.35 11.16
N GLY A 248 -17.49 -0.26 12.14
CA GLY A 248 -17.70 0.52 13.37
C GLY A 248 -17.33 2.00 13.26
N CYS A 249 -16.88 2.45 12.10
CA CYS A 249 -16.50 3.85 11.82
C CYS A 249 -17.56 4.64 11.02
N ASP A 250 -18.69 4.01 10.69
CA ASP A 250 -19.90 4.68 10.16
C ASP A 250 -20.88 4.98 11.29
#